data_AF-A0A9X4YER3-F1
#
_entry.id   AF-A0A9X4YER3-F1
#
_cell.length_a   1.000
_cell.length_b   1.000
_cell.length_c   1.000
_cell.angle_alpha   90.00
_cell.angle_beta   90.00
_cell.angle_gamma   90.00
#
_symmetry.space_group_name_H-M   'P 1'
#
loop_
_entity.id
_entity.type
_entity.pdbx_description
1 polymer ?
#
loop_
_entity_poly.entity_id
_entity_poly.type
_entity_poly.pdbx_seq_one_letter_code
_entity_poly.pdbx_strand_id
1 'polypeptide(L)'
;MVNAKVVSRFQGAPTRENGGLIQEGPLYPVDEVCQLLDSKGENGVVLWTRDCLRDAQNDGLDCALVADLLRTAVKHGRYKNSQWCEQKPDGPWAACDAYTVICREWIENAGKEMDFEYYLKFAINKHGKCLLVVSCHTSRD
;
A
#
# COMPACT_ATOMS: atom_id res chain seq x y z
N MET A 1 16.42 -24.28 -8.44
CA MET A 1 15.58 -23.07 -8.61
C MET A 1 14.72 -22.97 -7.36
N VAL A 2 15.00 -22.03 -6.47
CA VAL A 2 14.16 -21.83 -5.28
C VAL A 2 12.85 -21.21 -5.80
N ASN A 3 11.72 -21.88 -5.63
CA ASN A 3 10.42 -21.34 -6.05
C ASN A 3 10.12 -20.09 -5.21
N ALA A 4 10.35 -18.92 -5.79
CA ALA A 4 9.99 -17.66 -5.16
C ALA A 4 8.46 -17.64 -4.94
N LYS A 5 8.04 -17.53 -3.68
CA LYS A 5 6.62 -17.58 -3.33
C LYS A 5 5.96 -16.22 -3.58
N VAL A 6 5.18 -16.12 -4.65
CA VAL A 6 4.33 -14.94 -4.91
C VAL A 6 3.05 -15.03 -4.09
N VAL A 7 2.73 -13.97 -3.35
CA VAL A 7 1.54 -13.88 -2.49
C VAL A 7 0.51 -12.85 -2.96
N SER A 8 0.87 -11.97 -3.88
CA SER A 8 -0.06 -11.08 -4.59
C SER A 8 -0.87 -11.85 -5.63
N ARG A 9 -2.03 -11.31 -6.01
CA ARG A 9 -2.87 -11.88 -7.07
C ARG A 9 -2.31 -11.67 -8.48
N PHE A 10 -1.54 -10.60 -8.68
CA PHE A 10 -0.90 -10.32 -9.96
C PHE A 10 -0.08 -11.53 -10.45
N GLN A 11 -0.21 -11.85 -11.73
CA GLN A 11 0.49 -12.96 -12.36
C GLN A 11 1.75 -12.44 -13.05
N GLY A 12 2.91 -12.95 -12.65
CA GLY A 12 4.19 -12.65 -13.26
C GLY A 12 5.34 -13.26 -12.47
N ALA A 13 6.52 -13.27 -13.08
CA ALA A 13 7.74 -13.73 -12.41
C ALA A 13 8.32 -12.59 -11.56
N PRO A 14 8.54 -12.78 -10.25
CA PRO A 14 9.21 -11.78 -9.44
C PRO A 14 10.65 -11.60 -9.92
N THR A 15 11.10 -10.35 -9.98
CA THR A 15 12.45 -9.98 -10.42
C THR A 15 12.96 -8.78 -9.64
N ARG A 16 14.28 -8.64 -9.56
CA ARG A 16 14.97 -7.43 -9.09
C ARG A 16 15.50 -6.58 -10.25
N GLU A 17 15.39 -7.05 -11.49
CA GLU A 17 15.80 -6.30 -12.67
C GLU A 17 15.08 -4.95 -12.71
N ASN A 18 15.80 -3.88 -13.07
CA ASN A 18 15.30 -2.50 -13.05
C ASN A 18 14.63 -2.12 -11.72
N GLY A 19 15.13 -2.62 -10.59
CA GLY A 19 14.55 -2.37 -9.26
C GLY A 19 13.22 -3.09 -9.01
N GLY A 20 12.87 -4.06 -9.86
CA GLY A 20 11.61 -4.80 -9.78
C GLY A 20 10.41 -4.09 -10.39
N LEU A 21 10.62 -3.02 -11.16
CA LEU A 21 9.54 -2.25 -11.81
C LEU A 21 8.70 -3.10 -12.78
N ILE A 22 7.40 -2.85 -12.78
CA ILE A 22 6.40 -3.44 -13.68
C ILE A 22 5.80 -2.30 -14.52
N GLN A 23 5.86 -2.39 -15.86
CA GLN A 23 5.71 -1.22 -16.75
C GLN A 23 4.26 -0.77 -17.03
N GLU A 24 3.24 -1.53 -16.64
CA GLU A 24 1.86 -1.37 -17.15
C GLU A 24 0.87 -0.68 -16.21
N GLY A 25 1.16 0.55 -15.76
CA GLY A 25 0.24 1.29 -14.90
C GLY A 25 -0.15 0.53 -13.62
N PRO A 26 -1.23 0.92 -12.93
CA PRO A 26 -1.71 0.21 -11.76
C PRO A 26 -2.09 -1.24 -12.06
N LEU A 27 -1.64 -2.18 -11.22
CA LEU A 27 -1.96 -3.61 -11.32
C LEU A 27 -3.37 -3.93 -10.82
N TYR A 28 -3.92 -3.10 -9.92
CA TYR A 28 -5.20 -3.32 -9.28
C TYR A 28 -6.19 -2.21 -9.68
N PRO A 29 -7.29 -2.54 -10.38
CA PRO A 29 -8.31 -1.57 -10.75
C PRO A 29 -8.89 -0.83 -9.53
N VAL A 30 -9.09 0.48 -9.67
CA VAL A 30 -9.58 1.36 -8.59
C VAL A 30 -10.90 0.84 -8.01
N ASP A 31 -11.87 0.47 -8.86
CA ASP A 31 -13.18 -0.02 -8.44
C ASP A 31 -13.08 -1.28 -7.57
N GLU A 32 -12.13 -2.16 -7.90
CA GLU A 32 -11.93 -3.39 -7.16
C GLU A 32 -11.29 -3.16 -5.80
N VAL A 33 -10.28 -2.30 -5.73
CA VAL A 33 -9.68 -1.89 -4.45
C VAL A 33 -10.75 -1.25 -3.56
N CYS A 34 -11.57 -0.37 -4.13
CA CYS A 34 -12.66 0.28 -3.42
C CYS A 34 -13.70 -0.73 -2.92
N GLN A 35 -14.14 -1.67 -3.76
CA GLN A 35 -15.09 -2.71 -3.37
C GLN A 35 -14.56 -3.59 -2.25
N LEU A 36 -13.28 -3.94 -2.29
CA LEU A 36 -12.65 -4.72 -1.22
C LEU A 36 -12.65 -3.94 0.11
N LEU A 37 -12.29 -2.65 0.07
CA LEU A 37 -12.31 -1.76 1.22
C LEU A 37 -13.74 -1.52 1.75
N ASP A 38 -14.72 -1.33 0.87
CA ASP A 38 -16.14 -1.16 1.24
C ASP A 38 -16.70 -2.40 1.94
N SER A 39 -16.33 -3.60 1.48
CA SER A 39 -16.87 -4.85 2.02
C SER A 39 -16.17 -5.34 3.28
N LYS A 40 -14.95 -4.86 3.58
CA LYS A 40 -14.12 -5.39 4.68
C LYS A 40 -13.65 -4.34 5.69
N GLY A 41 -13.62 -3.06 5.32
CA GLY A 41 -13.05 -1.99 6.14
C GLY A 41 -11.64 -2.33 6.62
N GLU A 42 -11.39 -2.13 7.91
CA GLU A 42 -10.11 -2.46 8.57
C GLU A 42 -9.69 -3.94 8.41
N ASN A 43 -10.66 -4.88 8.34
CA ASN A 43 -10.37 -6.30 8.17
C ASN A 43 -9.89 -6.64 6.75
N GLY A 44 -10.03 -5.69 5.83
CA GLY A 44 -9.51 -5.77 4.47
C GLY A 44 -8.04 -5.37 4.37
N VAL A 45 -7.44 -4.83 5.43
CA VAL A 45 -6.08 -4.29 5.44
C VAL A 45 -5.17 -5.14 6.32
N VAL A 46 -4.00 -5.48 5.80
CA VAL A 46 -2.94 -6.16 6.54
C VAL A 46 -1.64 -5.37 6.37
N LEU A 47 -1.14 -4.80 7.46
CA LEU A 47 0.20 -4.20 7.51
C LEU A 47 1.22 -5.35 7.42
N TRP A 48 1.75 -5.57 6.22
CA TRP A 48 2.35 -6.84 5.82
C TRP A 48 3.83 -6.98 6.21
N THR A 49 4.54 -5.86 6.34
CA THR A 49 5.93 -5.82 6.78
C THR A 49 6.01 -5.25 8.20
N ARG A 50 7.04 -5.65 8.95
CA ARG A 50 7.28 -5.10 10.30
C ARG A 50 7.54 -3.60 10.28
N ASP A 51 8.23 -3.13 9.24
CA ASP A 51 8.53 -1.70 9.07
C ASP A 51 7.24 -0.92 8.79
N CYS A 52 6.36 -1.40 7.91
CA CYS A 52 5.06 -0.76 7.68
C CYS A 52 4.19 -0.70 8.94
N LEU A 53 4.21 -1.75 9.77
CA LEU A 53 3.51 -1.72 11.06
C LEU A 53 4.07 -0.65 11.99
N ARG A 54 5.40 -0.52 12.08
CA ARG A 54 6.05 0.48 12.91
C ARG A 54 5.78 1.90 12.40
N ASP A 55 5.86 2.11 11.09
CA ASP A 55 5.62 3.42 10.48
C ASP A 55 4.18 3.87 10.70
N ALA A 56 3.21 2.97 10.47
CA ALA A 56 1.80 3.24 10.77
C ALA A 56 1.59 3.58 12.27
N GLN A 57 2.23 2.86 13.19
CA GLN A 57 2.16 3.16 14.62
C GLN A 57 2.75 4.53 14.97
N ASN A 58 3.89 4.89 14.38
CA ASN A 58 4.53 6.19 14.60
C ASN A 58 3.67 7.35 14.09
N ASP A 59 2.98 7.13 12.97
CA ASP A 59 2.08 8.10 12.35
C ASP A 59 0.66 8.08 12.95
N GLY A 60 0.40 7.22 13.96
CA GLY A 60 -0.91 7.11 14.60
C GLY A 60 -2.00 6.50 13.71
N LEU A 61 -1.61 5.76 12.68
CA LEU A 61 -2.49 5.14 11.70
C LEU A 61 -2.87 3.71 12.12
N ASP A 62 -4.15 3.48 12.38
CA ASP A 62 -4.70 2.14 12.51
C ASP A 62 -5.17 1.58 11.16
N CYS A 63 -5.64 0.33 11.13
CA CYS A 63 -6.10 -0.30 9.88
C CYS A 63 -7.33 0.39 9.27
N ALA A 64 -8.17 1.06 10.06
CA ALA A 64 -9.33 1.79 9.56
C ALA A 64 -8.88 3.07 8.83
N LEU A 65 -7.98 3.85 9.44
CA LEU A 65 -7.40 5.02 8.80
C LEU A 65 -6.60 4.65 7.56
N VAL A 66 -5.82 3.56 7.59
CA VAL A 66 -5.09 3.07 6.41
C VAL A 66 -6.06 2.64 5.29
N ALA A 67 -7.20 2.04 5.62
CA ALA A 67 -8.23 1.71 4.64
C ALA A 67 -8.80 2.96 3.94
N ASP A 68 -9.08 4.02 4.71
CA ASP A 68 -9.59 5.28 4.17
C ASP A 68 -8.55 6.06 3.37
N LEU A 69 -7.29 6.06 3.84
CA LEU A 69 -6.15 6.63 3.10
C LEU A 69 -5.93 5.91 1.77
N LEU A 70 -5.97 4.57 1.76
CA LEU A 70 -5.85 3.78 0.53
C LEU A 70 -6.97 4.09 -0.45
N ARG A 71 -8.22 4.13 0.02
CA ARG A 71 -9.37 4.53 -0.81
C ARG A 71 -9.15 5.89 -1.45
N THR A 72 -8.73 6.86 -0.65
CA THR A 72 -8.49 8.23 -1.10
C THR A 72 -7.34 8.26 -2.12
N ALA A 73 -6.26 7.52 -1.85
CA ALA A 73 -5.10 7.46 -2.72
C ALA A 73 -5.38 6.86 -4.09
N VAL A 74 -6.16 5.77 -4.17
CA VAL A 74 -6.49 5.16 -5.47
C VAL A 74 -7.50 5.98 -6.28
N LYS A 75 -8.37 6.76 -5.63
CA LYS A 75 -9.36 7.60 -6.31
C LYS A 75 -8.86 8.99 -6.70
N HIS A 76 -8.07 9.59 -5.83
CA HIS A 76 -7.73 11.03 -5.89
C HIS A 76 -6.24 11.30 -5.75
N GLY A 77 -5.47 10.29 -5.34
CA GLY A 77 -4.01 10.38 -5.26
C GLY A 77 -3.34 10.25 -6.62
N ARG A 78 -2.01 10.23 -6.56
CA ARG A 78 -1.13 10.07 -7.71
C ARG A 78 -0.47 8.70 -7.68
N TYR A 79 -0.78 7.87 -8.66
CA TYR A 79 -0.03 6.66 -8.96
C TYR A 79 1.45 6.99 -9.22
N LYS A 80 2.36 6.20 -8.65
CA LYS A 80 3.80 6.34 -8.80
C LYS A 80 4.38 5.27 -9.70
N ASN A 81 4.17 4.01 -9.35
CA ASN A 81 4.68 2.86 -10.07
C ASN A 81 4.08 1.56 -9.51
N SER A 82 4.32 0.48 -10.23
CA SER A 82 4.09 -0.87 -9.78
C SER A 82 5.42 -1.61 -9.74
N GLN A 83 5.64 -2.39 -8.68
CA GLN A 83 6.91 -3.08 -8.50
C GLN A 83 6.78 -4.36 -7.68
N TRP A 84 7.65 -5.32 -7.99
CA TRP A 84 7.89 -6.47 -7.14
C TRP A 84 8.55 -6.05 -5.83
N CYS A 85 7.90 -6.41 -4.72
CA CYS A 85 8.39 -6.20 -3.37
C CYS A 85 8.64 -7.55 -2.70
N GLU A 86 9.79 -7.68 -2.06
CA GLU A 86 10.09 -8.82 -1.20
C GLU A 86 9.83 -8.45 0.26
N GLN A 87 9.14 -9.30 1.02
CA GLN A 87 8.78 -8.99 2.42
C GLN A 87 10.02 -8.82 3.32
N LYS A 88 11.05 -9.62 3.04
CA LYS A 88 12.36 -9.69 3.71
C LYS A 88 13.29 -10.52 2.83
N PRO A 89 14.63 -10.50 3.00
CA PRO A 89 15.52 -11.36 2.24
C PRO A 89 15.07 -12.83 2.28
N ASP A 90 15.02 -13.47 1.10
CA ASP A 90 14.53 -14.83 0.85
C ASP A 90 13.06 -15.06 1.24
N GLY A 91 12.29 -13.98 1.29
CA GLY A 91 10.90 -13.95 1.71
C GLY A 91 9.90 -14.11 0.56
N PRO A 92 8.60 -14.12 0.88
CA PRO A 92 7.56 -14.04 -0.14
C PRO A 92 7.59 -12.70 -0.88
N TRP A 93 7.11 -12.74 -2.12
CA TRP A 93 7.06 -11.62 -3.05
C TRP A 93 5.63 -11.15 -3.28
N ALA A 94 5.43 -9.85 -3.43
CA ALA A 94 4.17 -9.25 -3.83
C ALA A 94 4.40 -8.18 -4.90
N ALA A 95 3.65 -8.23 -5.99
CA ALA A 95 3.59 -7.14 -6.96
C ALA A 95 2.66 -6.06 -6.39
N CYS A 96 3.23 -4.89 -6.12
CA CYS A 96 2.56 -3.82 -5.40
C CYS A 96 2.39 -2.60 -6.28
N ASP A 97 1.27 -1.89 -6.11
CA ASP A 97 1.10 -0.54 -6.61
C ASP A 97 1.50 0.45 -5.52
N ALA A 98 2.11 1.56 -5.92
CA ALA A 98 2.44 2.67 -5.05
C ALA A 98 1.73 3.95 -5.48
N TYR A 99 1.22 4.68 -4.49
CA TYR A 99 0.51 5.94 -4.65
C TYR A 99 1.03 6.97 -3.65
N THR A 100 0.90 8.26 -3.98
CA THR A 100 0.88 9.31 -2.95
C THR A 100 -0.44 10.04 -2.92
N VAL A 101 -0.83 10.53 -1.75
CA VAL A 101 -2.07 11.31 -1.55
C VAL A 101 -1.81 12.42 -0.55
N ILE A 102 -2.41 13.59 -0.79
CA ILE A 102 -2.36 14.70 0.15
C ILE A 102 -3.68 14.73 0.92
N CYS A 103 -3.59 14.70 2.24
CA CYS A 103 -4.72 14.79 3.15
C CYS A 103 -4.61 16.08 3.97
N ARG A 104 -5.73 16.78 4.13
CA ARG A 104 -5.84 17.94 5.02
C ARG A 104 -6.25 17.46 6.39
N GLU A 105 -5.42 17.75 7.38
CA GLU A 105 -5.66 17.37 8.75
C GLU A 105 -5.62 18.59 9.66
N TRP A 106 -6.56 18.64 10.60
CA TRP A 106 -6.56 19.66 11.65
C TRP A 106 -5.51 19.30 12.71
N ILE A 107 -4.56 20.20 12.95
CA ILE A 107 -3.52 20.01 13.96
C ILE A 107 -3.87 20.85 15.19
N GLU A 108 -4.41 20.18 16.21
CA GLU A 108 -4.88 20.83 17.45
C GLU A 108 -3.81 21.74 18.07
N ASN A 109 -2.56 21.26 18.17
CA ASN A 109 -1.46 22.04 18.75
C ASN A 109 -1.09 23.30 17.95
N ALA A 110 -1.39 23.33 16.65
CA ALA A 110 -1.09 24.45 15.76
C ALA A 110 -2.33 25.33 15.50
N GLY A 111 -3.53 24.87 15.87
CA GLY A 111 -4.80 25.57 15.65
C GLY A 111 -5.10 25.84 14.17
N LYS A 112 -4.67 24.96 13.26
CA LYS A 112 -4.87 25.12 11.81
C LYS A 112 -4.91 23.78 11.07
N GLU A 113 -5.47 23.82 9.87
CA GLU A 113 -5.31 22.73 8.89
C GLU A 113 -3.90 22.72 8.32
N MET A 114 -3.36 21.52 8.11
CA MET A 114 -2.09 21.29 7.45
C MET A 114 -2.23 20.17 6.41
N ASP A 115 -1.52 20.31 5.30
CA ASP A 115 -1.44 19.28 4.26
C ASP A 115 -0.38 18.24 4.67
N PHE A 116 -0.75 16.97 4.60
CA PHE A 116 0.13 15.83 4.81
C PHE A 116 0.15 14.97 3.56
N GLU A 117 1.33 14.73 2.98
CA GLU A 117 1.48 13.75 1.91
C GLU A 117 1.80 12.38 2.50
N TYR A 118 1.00 11.39 2.13
CA TYR A 118 1.17 9.99 2.49
C TYR A 118 1.67 9.19 1.29
N TYR A 119 2.67 8.35 1.51
CA TYR A 119 3.08 7.31 0.56
C TYR A 119 2.47 5.97 0.98
N LEU A 120 1.77 5.33 0.05
CA LEU A 120 1.07 4.07 0.27
C LEU A 120 1.51 3.06 -0.78
N LYS A 121 1.95 1.89 -0.35
CA LYS A 121 2.30 0.78 -1.25
C LYS A 121 1.56 -0.49 -0.84
N PHE A 122 0.79 -1.07 -1.76
CA PHE A 122 -0.05 -2.21 -1.43
C PHE A 122 -0.17 -3.24 -2.56
N ALA A 123 -0.62 -4.45 -2.19
CA ALA A 123 -0.99 -5.49 -3.14
C ALA A 123 -2.28 -6.19 -2.72
N ILE A 124 -3.13 -6.61 -3.66
CA ILE A 124 -4.21 -7.55 -3.34
C ILE A 124 -3.62 -8.96 -3.21
N ASN A 125 -3.88 -9.63 -2.07
CA ASN A 125 -3.40 -11.00 -1.87
C ASN A 125 -4.00 -11.97 -2.90
N LYS A 126 -3.35 -13.12 -3.12
CA LYS A 126 -3.77 -14.13 -4.11
C LYS A 126 -5.21 -14.64 -3.93
N HIS A 127 -5.77 -14.49 -2.74
CA HIS A 127 -7.14 -14.91 -2.43
C HIS A 127 -8.16 -13.80 -2.69
N GLY A 128 -7.73 -12.59 -3.06
CA GLY A 128 -8.61 -11.43 -3.25
C GLY A 128 -9.24 -10.92 -1.95
N LYS A 129 -8.71 -11.30 -0.78
CA LYS A 129 -9.37 -11.09 0.51
C LYS A 129 -8.85 -9.90 1.30
N CYS A 130 -7.59 -9.52 1.08
CA CYS A 130 -6.94 -8.45 1.84
C CYS A 130 -5.95 -7.69 0.96
N LEU A 131 -5.77 -6.41 1.29
CA LEU A 131 -4.70 -5.55 0.84
C LEU A 131 -3.49 -5.74 1.77
N LEU A 132 -2.38 -6.18 1.21
CA LEU A 132 -1.08 -6.25 1.86
C LEU A 132 -0.43 -4.89 1.74
N VAL A 133 -0.44 -4.09 2.81
CA VAL A 133 0.22 -2.78 2.84
C VAL A 133 1.67 -2.99 3.23
N VAL A 134 2.56 -2.61 2.32
CA VAL A 134 3.99 -2.91 2.38
C VAL A 134 4.78 -1.71 2.91
N SER A 135 4.22 -0.51 2.76
CA SER A 135 4.75 0.74 3.28
C SER A 135 3.61 1.75 3.38
N CYS A 136 3.57 2.48 4.49
CA CYS A 136 2.65 3.57 4.78
C CYS A 136 3.37 4.55 5.70
N HIS A 137 3.74 5.71 5.18
CA HIS A 137 4.37 6.76 5.99
C HIS A 137 4.09 8.14 5.40
N THR A 138 4.11 9.15 6.27
CA THR A 138 4.15 10.55 5.84
C THR A 138 5.46 10.86 5.10
N SER A 139 5.44 11.78 4.13
CA SER A 139 6.63 12.25 3.39
C SER A 139 7.51 13.20 4.20
N ARG A 140 7.48 13.12 5.53
CA ARG A 140 8.29 13.99 6.40
C ARG A 140 9.75 13.54 6.28
N ASP A 141 10.45 14.18 5.34
CA ASP A 141 11.92 14.29 5.36
C ASP A 141 12.40 14.92 6.69
#